data_AF-A0A5N6PFE9-F1
#
_entry.id   AF-A0A5N6PFE9-F1
#
_cell.length_a   1.000
_cell.length_b   1.000
_cell.length_c   1.000
_cell.angle_alpha   90.00
_cell.angle_beta   90.00
_cell.angle_gamma   90.00
#
_symmetry.space_group_name_H-M   'P 1'
#
loop_
_entity.id
_entity.type
_entity.pdbx_description
1 polymer ?
#
loop_
_entity_poly.entity_id
_entity_poly.type
_entity_poly.pdbx_seq_one_letter_code
_entity_poly.pdbx_strand_id
1 'polypeptide(L)'
;MEYFIKARNFMIILLVLLLPYVITSSQEQTENDSTMINGHRLSLQIVIHAFLLWASMGFLIPVGILTIRLSNKEVQGRRLRILFFIHAVTQIMSVILVTAGAVLSVKNFSNTFNNMHRRLGVALYGLVLLQALSGFLRPSR
;
A
#
# COMPACT_ATOMS: atom_id res chain seq x y z
N MET A 1 -13.52 20.03 10.77
CA MET A 1 -13.97 18.63 10.88
C MET A 1 -14.50 18.09 9.54
N GLU A 2 -15.32 18.83 8.79
CA GLU A 2 -15.87 18.40 7.49
C GLU A 2 -14.83 17.91 6.47
N TYR A 3 -13.72 18.64 6.28
CA TYR A 3 -12.70 18.25 5.30
C TYR A 3 -12.04 16.90 5.61
N PHE A 4 -11.95 16.54 6.89
CA PHE A 4 -11.44 15.25 7.33
C PHE A 4 -12.43 14.12 7.02
N ILE A 5 -13.72 14.38 7.22
CA ILE A 5 -14.81 13.44 6.89
C ILE A 5 -14.93 13.27 5.37
N LYS A 6 -14.78 14.35 4.59
CA LYS A 6 -14.77 14.32 3.12
C LYS A 6 -13.59 13.52 2.59
N ALA A 7 -12.38 13.72 3.14
CA ALA A 7 -11.19 12.95 2.78
C ALA A 7 -11.33 11.48 3.16
N ARG A 8 -11.87 11.18 4.34
CA ARG A 8 -12.17 9.82 4.80
C ARG A 8 -13.15 9.11 3.86
N ASN A 9 -14.25 9.77 3.49
CA ASN A 9 -15.26 9.19 2.60
C ASN A 9 -14.72 9.03 1.17
N PHE A 10 -13.93 9.98 0.68
CA PHE A 10 -13.21 9.84 -0.60
C PHE A 10 -12.26 8.63 -0.59
N MET A 11 -11.61 8.35 0.53
CA MET A 11 -10.75 7.17 0.69
C MET A 11 -11.50 5.85 0.68
N ILE A 12 -12.68 5.78 1.31
CA ILE A 12 -13.55 4.60 1.23
C ILE A 12 -13.93 4.36 -0.23
N ILE A 13 -14.34 5.42 -0.92
CA ILE A 13 -14.75 5.35 -2.33
C ILE A 13 -13.59 4.87 -3.20
N LEU A 14 -12.39 5.41 -3.02
CA LEU A 14 -11.20 5.00 -3.77
C LEU A 14 -10.78 3.55 -3.47
N LEU A 15 -10.79 3.13 -2.21
CA LEU A 15 -10.45 1.77 -1.79
C LEU A 15 -11.46 0.75 -2.37
N VAL A 16 -12.76 1.06 -2.30
CA VAL A 16 -13.84 0.21 -2.84
C VAL A 16 -13.80 0.17 -4.38
N LEU A 17 -13.45 1.27 -5.05
CA LEU A 17 -13.32 1.32 -6.51
C LEU A 17 -12.09 0.57 -7.06
N LEU A 18 -11.01 0.48 -6.28
CA LEU A 18 -9.79 -0.21 -6.71
C LEU A 18 -9.84 -1.73 -6.47
N LEU A 19 -10.73 -2.20 -5.59
CA LEU A 19 -10.91 -3.63 -5.30
C LEU A 19 -11.31 -4.44 -6.56
N PRO A 20 -12.28 -4.02 -7.39
CA PRO A 20 -12.65 -4.73 -8.62
C PRO A 20 -11.60 -4.63 -9.74
N TYR A 21 -10.89 -3.49 -9.85
CA TYR A 21 -9.92 -3.27 -10.92
C TYR A 21 -8.69 -4.18 -10.81
N VAL A 22 -8.30 -4.53 -9.58
CA VAL A 22 -7.20 -5.48 -9.30
C VAL A 22 -7.54 -6.91 -9.74
N ILE A 23 -8.83 -7.27 -9.72
CA ILE A 23 -9.33 -8.62 -10.03
C ILE A 23 -9.47 -8.81 -11.55
N THR A 24 -9.85 -7.78 -12.31
CA THR A 24 -10.10 -7.86 -13.77
C THR A 24 -8.92 -7.36 -14.62
N SER A 25 -7.77 -8.01 -14.47
CA SER A 25 -6.72 -7.95 -15.50
C SER A 25 -6.21 -9.37 -15.68
N SER A 26 -7.03 -10.16 -16.36
CA SER A 26 -6.63 -11.43 -16.99
C SER A 26 -6.02 -11.05 -18.33
N GLN A 27 -4.70 -11.00 -18.38
CA GLN A 27 -3.98 -10.87 -19.64
C GLN A 27 -3.79 -12.28 -20.21
N GLU A 28 -4.54 -12.58 -21.25
CA GLU A 28 -4.34 -13.70 -22.15
C GLU A 28 -2.94 -13.57 -22.77
N GLN A 29 -2.03 -14.50 -22.49
CA GLN A 29 -0.71 -14.55 -23.13
C GLN A 29 -0.68 -15.72 -24.11
N THR A 30 -0.67 -15.36 -25.39
CA THR A 30 -0.34 -16.23 -26.52
C THR A 30 1.09 -16.73 -26.39
N GLU A 31 1.22 -18.04 -26.55
CA GLU A 31 2.43 -18.84 -26.48
C GLU A 31 3.35 -18.60 -27.70
N ASN A 32 4.64 -18.94 -27.54
CA ASN A 32 5.69 -19.08 -28.58
C ASN A 32 6.75 -17.96 -28.67
N ASP A 33 7.64 -17.91 -27.66
CA ASP A 33 9.12 -17.73 -27.75
C ASP A 33 9.72 -17.59 -26.32
N SER A 34 9.42 -18.56 -25.45
CA SER A 34 8.96 -18.23 -24.08
C SER A 34 10.03 -18.28 -22.99
N THR A 35 11.07 -19.11 -23.03
CA THR A 35 11.88 -19.39 -21.82
C THR A 35 12.82 -18.25 -21.39
N MET A 36 13.54 -17.61 -22.31
CA MET A 36 14.49 -16.53 -21.95
C MET A 36 13.76 -15.21 -21.63
N ILE A 37 12.70 -14.89 -22.39
CA ILE A 37 11.85 -13.72 -22.17
C ILE A 37 11.08 -13.83 -20.85
N ASN A 38 10.60 -15.03 -20.49
CA ASN A 38 9.90 -15.25 -19.22
C ASN A 38 10.83 -15.06 -18.02
N GLY A 39 12.09 -15.50 -18.10
CA GLY A 39 13.08 -15.28 -17.03
C GLY A 39 13.38 -13.80 -16.80
N HIS A 40 13.56 -13.03 -17.86
CA HIS A 40 13.78 -11.58 -17.76
C HIS A 40 12.55 -10.85 -17.20
N ARG A 41 11.35 -11.21 -17.67
CA ARG A 41 10.08 -10.66 -17.14
C ARG A 41 9.89 -10.97 -15.66
N LEU A 42 10.17 -12.20 -15.23
CA LEU A 42 10.08 -12.60 -13.82
C LEU A 42 11.05 -11.79 -12.95
N SER A 43 12.31 -11.65 -13.38
CA SER A 43 13.30 -10.83 -12.68
C SER A 43 12.84 -9.38 -12.52
N LEU A 44 12.30 -8.79 -13.59
CA LEU A 44 11.77 -7.43 -13.59
C LEU A 44 10.59 -7.29 -12.62
N GLN A 45 9.67 -8.26 -12.60
CA GLN A 45 8.55 -8.28 -11.65
C GLN A 45 9.02 -8.41 -10.20
N ILE A 46 10.09 -9.18 -9.92
CA ILE A 46 10.69 -9.26 -8.59
C ILE A 46 11.27 -7.90 -8.17
N VAL A 47 11.98 -7.24 -9.08
CA VAL A 47 12.54 -5.89 -8.84
C VAL A 47 11.43 -4.88 -8.56
N ILE A 48 10.36 -4.88 -9.37
CA ILE A 48 9.21 -3.99 -9.17
C ILE A 48 8.51 -4.29 -7.83
N HIS A 49 8.30 -5.57 -7.50
CA HIS A 49 7.73 -5.99 -6.23
C HIS A 49 8.55 -5.48 -5.04
N ALA A 50 9.86 -5.70 -5.06
CA ALA A 50 10.78 -5.25 -4.02
C ALA A 50 10.79 -3.73 -3.91
N PHE A 51 10.82 -3.02 -5.04
CA PHE A 51 10.80 -1.57 -5.07
C PHE A 51 9.50 -0.98 -4.52
N LEU A 52 8.34 -1.54 -4.89
CA LEU A 52 7.03 -1.13 -4.37
C LEU A 52 6.96 -1.30 -2.85
N LEU A 53 7.38 -2.46 -2.33
CA LEU A 53 7.37 -2.74 -0.90
C LEU A 53 8.38 -1.87 -0.13
N TRP A 54 9.57 -1.66 -0.69
CA TRP A 54 10.59 -0.78 -0.11
C TRP A 54 10.12 0.67 -0.05
N ALA A 55 9.61 1.22 -1.16
CA ALA A 55 9.10 2.58 -1.20
C ALA A 55 7.96 2.77 -0.20
N SER A 56 7.09 1.77 -0.04
CA SER A 56 6.02 1.84 0.96
C SER A 56 6.53 1.66 2.39
N MET A 57 6.90 0.43 2.77
CA MET A 57 7.17 0.08 4.17
C MET A 57 8.53 0.60 4.65
N GLY A 58 9.50 0.72 3.75
CA GLY A 58 10.82 1.25 4.05
C GLY A 58 10.89 2.77 4.09
N PHE A 59 9.99 3.48 3.39
CA PHE A 59 10.07 4.94 3.27
C PHE A 59 8.77 5.68 3.62
N LEU A 60 7.67 5.47 2.90
CA LEU A 60 6.44 6.26 3.11
C LEU A 60 5.83 6.05 4.50
N ILE A 61 5.75 4.81 5.00
CA ILE A 61 5.20 4.53 6.34
C ILE A 61 6.02 5.23 7.45
N PRO A 62 7.37 5.10 7.48
CA PRO A 62 8.21 5.87 8.40
C PRO A 62 7.98 7.39 8.33
N VAL A 63 7.90 7.96 7.12
CA VAL A 63 7.64 9.40 6.93
C VAL A 63 6.26 9.78 7.47
N GLY A 64 5.23 8.96 7.22
CA GLY A 64 3.89 9.14 7.78
C GLY A 64 3.89 9.14 9.30
N ILE A 65 4.63 8.23 9.94
CA ILE A 65 4.76 8.18 11.42
C ILE A 65 5.52 9.40 11.95
N LEU A 66 6.60 9.81 11.28
CA LEU A 66 7.38 10.96 11.71
C LEU A 66 6.57 12.26 11.63
N THR A 67 5.83 12.46 10.54
CA THR A 67 5.02 13.66 10.32
C THR A 67 3.89 13.81 11.35
N ILE A 68 3.19 12.74 11.73
CA ILE A 68 2.16 12.83 12.78
C ILE A 68 2.76 13.07 14.16
N ARG A 69 3.93 12.50 14.45
CA ARG A 69 4.66 12.75 15.72
C ARG A 69 5.13 14.20 15.83
N LEU A 70 5.57 14.79 14.72
CA LEU A 70 5.90 16.22 14.66
C LEU A 70 4.64 17.08 14.79
N SER A 71 3.54 16.68 14.15
CA SER A 71 2.24 17.35 14.25
C SER A 71 1.78 17.51 15.70
N ASN A 72 1.90 16.47 16.52
CA ASN A 72 1.50 16.48 17.93
C ASN A 72 2.26 17.50 18.80
N LYS A 73 3.41 17.99 18.34
CA LYS A 73 4.19 19.02 19.05
C LYS A 73 3.82 20.44 18.61
N GLU A 74 3.06 20.59 17.53
CA GLU A 74 2.77 21.89 16.96
C GLU A 74 1.52 22.55 17.55
N VAL A 75 1.73 23.76 18.08
CA VAL A 75 0.69 24.63 18.62
C VAL A 75 -0.03 25.40 17.51
N GLN A 76 0.62 25.60 16.36
CA GLN A 76 0.09 26.42 15.27
C GLN A 76 -0.90 25.63 14.39
N GLY A 77 -2.17 26.05 14.39
CA GLY A 77 -3.26 25.32 13.70
C GLY A 77 -3.07 25.12 12.19
N ARG A 78 -2.43 26.07 11.49
CA ARG A 78 -2.13 25.93 10.06
C ARG A 78 -1.09 24.84 9.79
N ARG A 79 0.00 24.82 10.54
CA ARG A 79 1.08 23.83 10.39
C ARG A 79 0.62 22.44 10.82
N LEU A 80 -0.15 22.34 11.89
CA LEU A 80 -0.82 21.10 12.33
C LEU A 80 -1.65 20.49 11.19
N ARG A 81 -2.46 21.30 10.50
CA ARG A 81 -3.30 20.84 9.39
C ARG A 81 -2.47 20.33 8.21
N ILE A 82 -1.38 21.01 7.87
CA ILE A 82 -0.47 20.59 6.79
C ILE A 82 0.22 19.26 7.15
N LEU A 83 0.78 19.14 8.36
CA LEU A 83 1.45 17.92 8.81
C LEU A 83 0.48 16.73 8.88
N PHE A 84 -0.75 16.96 9.33
CA PHE A 84 -1.80 15.95 9.32
C PHE A 84 -2.18 15.52 7.89
N PHE A 85 -2.26 16.47 6.96
CA PHE A 85 -2.51 16.16 5.54
C PHE A 85 -1.38 15.33 4.93
N ILE A 86 -0.12 15.68 5.19
CA ILE A 86 1.04 14.91 4.73
C ILE A 86 1.01 13.49 5.32
N HIS A 87 0.72 13.35 6.62
CA HIS A 87 0.54 12.05 7.27
C HIS A 87 -0.53 11.21 6.56
N ALA A 88 -1.70 11.78 6.29
CA ALA A 88 -2.78 11.07 5.61
C ALA A 88 -2.36 10.61 4.21
N VAL A 89 -1.83 11.51 3.38
CA VAL A 89 -1.42 11.20 2.00
C VAL A 89 -0.34 10.12 1.97
N THR A 90 0.69 10.23 2.81
CA THR A 90 1.78 9.24 2.89
C THR A 90 1.28 7.87 3.34
N GLN A 91 0.35 7.80 4.28
CA GLN A 91 -0.24 6.52 4.70
C GLN A 91 -1.13 5.90 3.64
N ILE A 92 -1.91 6.70 2.91
CA ILE A 92 -2.76 6.19 1.82
C ILE A 92 -1.90 5.63 0.69
N MET A 93 -0.91 6.41 0.25
CA MET A 93 0.02 5.95 -0.79
C MET A 93 0.75 4.68 -0.37
N SER A 94 1.13 4.57 0.90
CA SER A 94 1.71 3.34 1.44
C SER A 94 0.80 2.12 1.25
N VAL A 95 -0.46 2.22 1.69
CA VAL A 95 -1.42 1.09 1.60
C VAL A 95 -1.62 0.65 0.14
N ILE A 96 -1.71 1.61 -0.79
CA ILE A 96 -1.83 1.31 -2.23
C ILE A 96 -0.59 0.55 -2.73
N LEU A 97 0.62 1.04 -2.42
CA LEU A 97 1.86 0.41 -2.84
C LEU A 97 2.05 -0.99 -2.25
N VAL A 98 1.78 -1.19 -0.95
CA VAL A 98 1.84 -2.54 -0.35
C VAL A 98 0.84 -3.47 -1.03
N THR A 99 -0.37 -3.00 -1.30
CA THR A 99 -1.39 -3.81 -1.98
C THR A 99 -0.95 -4.20 -3.39
N ALA A 100 -0.42 -3.25 -4.17
CA ALA A 100 0.11 -3.52 -5.50
C ALA A 100 1.28 -4.52 -5.46
N GLY A 101 2.22 -4.35 -4.52
CA GLY A 101 3.32 -5.28 -4.31
C GLY A 101 2.83 -6.69 -3.94
N ALA A 102 1.87 -6.79 -3.01
CA ALA A 102 1.28 -8.07 -2.60
C ALA A 102 0.56 -8.77 -3.77
N VAL A 103 -0.23 -8.05 -4.55
CA VAL A 103 -0.90 -8.57 -5.76
C VAL A 103 0.13 -9.05 -6.78
N LEU A 104 1.19 -8.28 -7.03
CA LEU A 104 2.25 -8.67 -7.96
C LEU A 104 2.93 -9.97 -7.53
N SER A 105 3.14 -10.14 -6.21
CA SER A 105 3.67 -11.36 -5.62
C SER A 105 2.73 -12.55 -5.79
N VAL A 106 1.43 -12.35 -5.55
CA VAL A 106 0.42 -13.40 -5.67
C VAL A 106 0.24 -13.85 -7.11
N LYS A 107 0.20 -12.91 -8.08
CA LYS A 107 -0.01 -13.21 -9.49
C LYS A 107 1.18 -13.89 -10.15
N ASN A 108 2.42 -13.51 -9.81
CA ASN A 108 3.59 -13.92 -10.58
C ASN A 108 4.52 -14.91 -9.87
N PHE A 109 4.48 -14.97 -8.54
CA PHE A 109 5.34 -15.87 -7.78
C PHE A 109 4.48 -16.99 -7.21
N SER A 110 4.08 -17.96 -8.02
CA SER A 110 3.23 -19.10 -7.59
C SER A 110 4.06 -20.14 -6.83
N ASN A 111 4.50 -19.79 -5.63
CA ASN A 111 5.00 -20.76 -4.66
C ASN A 111 4.02 -20.74 -3.48
N THR A 112 3.46 -21.89 -3.11
CA THR A 112 2.54 -22.05 -1.98
C THR A 112 3.15 -21.40 -0.73
N PHE A 113 2.34 -21.00 0.26
CA PHE A 113 2.76 -20.33 1.51
C PHE A 113 3.77 -21.13 2.40
N ASN A 114 4.43 -22.13 1.83
CA ASN A 114 5.53 -22.89 2.40
C ASN A 114 6.78 -22.03 2.67
N ASN A 115 6.93 -20.89 1.98
CA ASN A 115 8.09 -20.01 2.20
C ASN A 115 7.86 -19.00 3.33
N MET A 116 8.81 -18.94 4.25
CA MET A 116 8.81 -17.98 5.37
C MET A 116 8.68 -16.52 4.91
N HIS A 117 9.35 -16.14 3.81
CA HIS A 117 9.27 -14.79 3.24
C HIS A 117 7.84 -14.39 2.87
N ARG A 118 7.09 -15.31 2.24
CA ARG A 118 5.70 -15.05 1.83
C ARG A 118 4.75 -15.00 3.01
N ARG A 119 4.94 -15.88 4.00
CA ARG A 119 4.15 -15.88 5.25
C ARG A 119 4.36 -14.58 6.01
N LEU A 120 5.60 -14.12 6.11
CA LEU A 120 5.93 -12.83 6.70
C LEU A 120 5.32 -11.68 5.88
N GLY A 121 5.41 -11.73 4.55
CA GLY A 121 4.82 -10.72 3.67
C GLY A 121 3.31 -10.56 3.85
N VAL A 122 2.55 -11.65 3.98
CA VAL A 122 1.11 -11.59 4.26
C VAL A 122 0.81 -11.08 5.66
N ALA A 123 1.58 -11.51 6.67
CA ALA A 123 1.42 -11.01 8.02
C ALA A 123 1.64 -9.48 8.08
N LEU A 124 2.69 -8.99 7.43
CA LEU A 124 2.98 -7.56 7.32
C LEU A 124 1.88 -6.81 6.55
N TYR A 125 1.38 -7.36 5.45
CA TYR A 125 0.26 -6.78 4.72
C TYR A 125 -0.98 -6.65 5.60
N GLY A 126 -1.33 -7.71 6.33
CA GLY A 126 -2.45 -7.70 7.29
C GLY A 126 -2.27 -6.64 8.38
N LEU A 127 -1.05 -6.47 8.91
CA LEU A 127 -0.74 -5.43 9.89
C LEU A 127 -0.90 -4.02 9.32
N VAL A 128 -0.45 -3.77 8.09
CA VAL A 128 -0.62 -2.46 7.41
C VAL A 128 -2.11 -2.16 7.20
N LEU A 129 -2.91 -3.15 6.79
CA LEU A 129 -4.36 -3.00 6.67
C LEU A 129 -5.02 -2.75 8.03
N LEU A 130 -4.62 -3.47 9.07
CA LEU A 130 -5.11 -3.27 10.43
C LEU A 130 -4.78 -1.85 10.94
N GLN A 131 -3.57 -1.36 10.66
CA GLN A 131 -3.16 0.00 10.98
C GLN A 131 -4.04 1.02 10.26
N ALA A 132 -4.32 0.83 8.97
CA ALA A 132 -5.21 1.71 8.21
C ALA A 132 -6.65 1.68 8.76
N LEU A 133 -7.17 0.49 9.09
CA LEU A 133 -8.51 0.30 9.62
C LEU A 133 -8.67 0.91 11.02
N SER A 134 -7.69 0.75 11.90
CA SER A 134 -7.71 1.38 13.23
C SER A 134 -7.68 2.91 13.14
N GLY A 135 -6.98 3.48 12.16
CA GLY A 135 -7.03 4.92 11.86
C GLY A 135 -8.41 5.38 11.40
N PHE A 136 -9.12 4.54 10.66
CA PHE A 136 -10.48 4.81 10.18
C PHE A 136 -11.53 4.73 11.29
N LEU A 137 -11.43 3.71 12.15
CA LEU A 137 -12.34 3.49 13.28
C LEU A 137 -12.09 4.46 14.44
N ARG A 138 -11.03 5.27 14.37
CA ARG A 138 -10.69 6.22 15.43
C ARG A 138 -11.83 7.25 15.59
N PRO A 139 -12.44 7.35 16.79
CA PRO A 139 -13.48 8.32 17.07
C PRO A 139 -12.98 9.74 16.81
N SER A 140 -13.82 10.58 16.21
CA SER A 140 -13.53 12.01 16.08
C SER A 140 -13.49 12.61 17.49
N ARG A 141 -12.35 13.22 17.84
CA ARG A 141 -12.21 14.05 19.04
C ARG A 141 -12.19 15.51 18.63
#